data_AF-K2F4N7-F1
#
_entry.id   AF-K2F4N7-F1
#
_cell.length_a   1.000
_cell.length_b   1.000
_cell.length_c   1.000
_cell.angle_alpha   90.00
_cell.angle_beta   90.00
_cell.angle_gamma   90.00
#
_symmetry.space_group_name_H-M   'P 1'
#
loop_
_entity.id
_entity.type
_entity.pdbx_description
1 polymer ?
#
loop_
_entity_poly.entity_id
_entity_poly.type
_entity_poly.pdbx_seq_one_letter_code
_entity_poly.pdbx_strand_id
1 'polypeptide(L)'
;MIIKFDSKYIKSYRKRIRNNIKVRFKVADRIKLFVENQNNPIIKDHQLTGAKKDYRAFWITGDIRIIYFPVSKDEVLFIDIGTHNQVY
;
A
#
# COMPACT_ATOMS: atom_id res chain seq x y z
N MET A 1 12.03 -9.01 -2.73
CA MET A 1 10.56 -8.96 -2.78
C MET A 1 10.07 -8.43 -4.13
N ILE A 2 9.15 -9.14 -4.76
CA ILE A 2 8.46 -8.84 -6.02
C ILE A 2 7.13 -8.17 -5.68
N ILE A 3 6.79 -7.11 -6.39
CA ILE A 3 5.51 -6.40 -6.23
C ILE A 3 4.70 -6.54 -7.51
N LYS A 4 3.51 -7.14 -7.40
CA LYS A 4 2.48 -7.13 -8.44
C LYS A 4 1.40 -6.10 -8.10
N PHE A 5 0.67 -5.66 -9.12
CA PHE A 5 -0.38 -4.65 -8.96
C PHE A 5 -1.70 -5.18 -9.51
N ASP A 6 -2.73 -5.12 -8.67
CA ASP A 6 -4.10 -5.38 -9.10
C ASP A 6 -4.61 -4.27 -10.03
N SER A 7 -5.53 -4.62 -10.92
CA SER A 7 -6.18 -3.65 -11.81
C SER A 7 -6.84 -2.49 -11.04
N LYS A 8 -7.40 -2.76 -9.85
CA LYS A 8 -7.97 -1.77 -8.95
C LYS A 8 -6.91 -0.82 -8.42
N TYR A 9 -5.76 -1.33 -7.97
CA TYR A 9 -4.65 -0.49 -7.52
C TYR A 9 -4.23 0.49 -8.61
N ILE A 10 -4.05 0.01 -9.85
CA ILE A 10 -3.63 0.85 -10.98
C ILE A 10 -4.66 1.97 -11.24
N LYS A 11 -5.97 1.64 -11.21
CA LYS A 11 -7.06 2.60 -11.37
C LYS A 11 -7.06 3.63 -10.23
N SER A 12 -6.98 3.18 -8.98
CA SER A 12 -6.95 4.04 -7.80
C SER A 12 -5.74 4.96 -7.78
N TYR A 13 -4.56 4.45 -8.09
CA TYR A 13 -3.34 5.25 -8.18
C TYR A 13 -3.49 6.35 -9.24
N ARG A 14 -3.99 6.02 -10.44
CA ARG A 14 -4.24 6.99 -11.51
C ARG A 14 -5.22 8.08 -11.10
N LYS A 15 -6.31 7.72 -10.41
CA LYS A 15 -7.38 8.66 -10.01
C LYS A 15 -7.00 9.51 -8.80
N ARG A 16 -6.34 8.92 -7.81
CA ARG A 16 -6.18 9.52 -6.46
C ARG A 16 -4.77 10.09 -6.22
N ILE A 17 -3.75 9.56 -6.89
CA ILE A 17 -2.35 9.82 -6.55
C ILE A 17 -1.59 10.50 -7.69
N ARG A 18 -1.79 10.05 -8.94
CA ARG A 18 -0.96 10.44 -10.10
C ARG A 18 -0.73 11.95 -10.27
N ASN A 19 -1.76 12.75 -9.99
CA ASN A 19 -1.73 14.20 -10.22
C ASN A 19 -1.15 15.01 -9.04
N ASN A 20 -0.87 14.37 -7.91
CA ASN A 20 -0.23 15.02 -6.76
C ASN A 20 1.24 14.59 -6.66
N ILE A 21 2.14 15.44 -7.14
CA ILE A 21 3.57 15.13 -7.21
C ILE A 21 4.20 14.85 -5.83
N LYS A 22 3.80 15.59 -4.79
CA LYS A 22 4.32 15.41 -3.42
C LYS A 22 3.93 14.05 -2.86
N VAL A 23 2.67 13.66 -3.03
CA VAL A 23 2.18 12.36 -2.58
C VAL A 23 2.85 11.22 -3.36
N ARG A 24 3.05 11.37 -4.67
CA ARG A 24 3.78 10.37 -5.48
C ARG A 24 5.18 10.08 -4.95
N PHE A 25 5.95 11.11 -4.61
CA PHE A 25 7.28 10.91 -4.03
C PHE A 25 7.20 10.15 -2.71
N LYS A 26 6.25 10.50 -1.83
CA LYS A 26 6.02 9.75 -0.59
C LYS A 26 5.63 8.29 -0.83
N VAL A 27 4.82 8.00 -1.85
CA VAL A 27 4.49 6.62 -2.24
C VAL A 27 5.76 5.88 -2.66
N ALA A 28 6.59 6.47 -3.54
CA ALA A 28 7.82 5.84 -4.00
C ALA A 28 8.80 5.57 -2.84
N ASP A 29 9.04 6.58 -1.99
CA ASP A 29 9.92 6.46 -0.81
C ASP A 29 9.42 5.34 0.12
N ARG A 30 8.11 5.27 0.33
CA ARG A 30 7.54 4.31 1.27
C ARG A 30 7.53 2.89 0.71
N ILE A 31 7.30 2.71 -0.58
CA ILE A 31 7.44 1.41 -1.25
C ILE A 31 8.89 0.94 -1.18
N LYS A 32 9.87 1.84 -1.41
CA LYS A 32 11.28 1.50 -1.26
C LYS A 32 11.60 1.03 0.16
N LEU A 33 11.17 1.77 1.17
CA LEU A 33 11.36 1.39 2.58
C LEU A 33 10.64 0.07 2.92
N PHE A 34 9.44 -0.16 2.39
CA PHE A 34 8.71 -1.42 2.56
C PHE A 34 9.50 -2.61 2.01
N VAL A 35 10.13 -2.46 0.84
CA VAL A 35 10.97 -3.49 0.22
C VAL A 35 12.25 -3.75 1.00
N GLU A 36 12.88 -2.69 1.50
CA GLU A 36 14.14 -2.79 2.26
C GLU A 36 13.92 -3.33 3.68
N ASN A 37 12.87 -2.87 4.36
CA ASN A 37 12.56 -3.24 5.73
C ASN A 37 11.05 -3.06 6.04
N GLN A 38 10.28 -4.11 5.78
CA GLN A 38 8.84 -4.15 6.06
C GLN A 38 8.50 -3.93 7.55
N ASN A 39 9.40 -4.32 8.46
CA ASN A 39 9.22 -4.17 9.91
C ASN A 39 9.56 -2.77 10.42
N ASN A 40 9.94 -1.83 9.54
CA ASN A 40 10.24 -0.48 9.95
C ASN A 40 8.99 0.18 10.58
N PRO A 41 9.06 0.71 11.82
CA PRO A 41 7.92 1.29 12.51
C PRO A 41 7.22 2.42 11.75
N ILE A 42 7.92 3.11 10.85
CA ILE A 42 7.38 4.17 10.01
C ILE A 42 6.33 3.63 9.03
N ILE A 43 6.51 2.40 8.52
CA ILE A 43 5.61 1.72 7.60
C ILE A 43 4.26 1.45 8.26
N LYS A 44 4.25 1.16 9.56
CA LYS A 44 3.04 0.83 10.33
C LYS A 44 2.22 -0.25 9.63
N ASP A 45 2.89 -1.30 9.18
CA ASP A 45 2.26 -2.46 8.54
C ASP A 45 1.38 -3.20 9.55
N HIS A 46 0.15 -3.52 9.18
CA HIS A 46 -0.80 -4.21 10.04
C HIS A 46 -1.74 -5.09 9.23
N GLN A 47 -2.17 -6.20 9.84
CA GLN A 47 -3.22 -7.05 9.30
C GLN A 47 -4.57 -6.36 9.43
N LEU A 48 -5.42 -6.50 8.42
CA LEU A 48 -6.78 -5.99 8.49
C LEU A 48 -7.67 -6.97 9.26
N THR A 49 -8.88 -6.53 9.60
CA THR A 49 -9.84 -7.33 10.36
C THR A 49 -11.12 -7.57 9.56
N GLY A 50 -12.01 -8.42 10.09
CA GLY A 50 -13.30 -8.72 9.47
C GLY A 50 -13.18 -9.39 8.10
N ALA A 51 -13.96 -8.92 7.14
CA ALA A 51 -14.02 -9.49 5.78
C ALA A 51 -12.69 -9.38 5.01
N LYS A 52 -11.75 -8.54 5.46
CA LYS A 52 -10.44 -8.33 4.82
C LYS A 52 -9.30 -8.95 5.63
N LYS A 53 -9.55 -9.91 6.53
CA LYS A 53 -8.53 -10.48 7.44
C LYS A 53 -7.26 -11.04 6.77
N ASP A 54 -7.35 -11.46 5.50
CA ASP A 54 -6.21 -12.00 4.76
C ASP A 54 -5.39 -10.91 4.06
N TYR A 55 -5.84 -9.66 4.12
CA TYR A 55 -5.14 -8.49 3.60
C TYR A 55 -4.39 -7.76 4.70
N ARG A 56 -3.41 -6.97 4.28
CA ARG A 56 -2.61 -6.09 5.12
C ARG A 56 -2.63 -4.68 4.57
N ALA A 57 -2.29 -3.71 5.41
CA ALA A 57 -2.14 -2.33 5.00
C ALA A 57 -0.92 -1.68 5.64
N PHE A 58 -0.28 -0.79 4.88
CA PHE A 58 0.77 0.06 5.40
C PHE A 58 0.56 1.52 5.05
N TRP A 59 1.15 2.39 5.87
CA TRP A 59 0.98 3.84 5.82
C TRP A 59 1.96 4.48 4.85
N ILE A 60 1.44 5.30 3.94
CA ILE A 60 2.21 6.21 3.08
C ILE A 60 2.38 7.57 3.76
N THR A 61 1.27 8.12 4.21
CA THR A 61 1.18 9.38 4.98
C THR A 61 0.28 9.16 6.19
N GLY A 62 -0.11 10.23 6.90
CA GLY A 62 -1.05 10.13 8.01
C GLY A 62 -2.44 9.60 7.63
N ASP A 63 -2.84 9.73 6.36
CA ASP A 63 -4.16 9.31 5.88
C ASP A 63 -4.09 8.30 4.73
N ILE A 64 -3.04 8.33 3.91
CA ILE A 64 -2.93 7.47 2.73
C ILE A 64 -2.33 6.10 3.10
N ARG A 65 -2.97 5.03 2.63
CA ARG A 65 -2.54 3.64 2.81
C ARG A 65 -2.50 2.88 1.49
N ILE A 66 -1.63 1.88 1.43
CA ILE A 66 -1.70 0.81 0.44
C ILE A 66 -2.28 -0.43 1.12
N ILE A 67 -3.29 -1.03 0.50
CA ILE A 67 -3.81 -2.36 0.86
C ILE A 67 -3.10 -3.38 -0.03
N TYR A 68 -2.62 -4.46 0.55
CA TYR A 68 -1.97 -5.54 -0.20
C TYR A 68 -2.31 -6.92 0.36
N PHE A 69 -2.05 -7.93 -0.46
CA PHE A 69 -2.15 -9.35 -0.10
C PHE A 69 -0.76 -9.99 -0.16
N PRO A 70 -0.29 -10.67 0.91
CA PRO A 70 0.95 -11.42 0.87
C PRO A 70 0.77 -12.70 0.04
N VAL A 71 1.47 -12.83 -1.09
CA VAL A 71 1.37 -13.99 -1.98
C VAL A 71 2.35 -15.08 -1.55
N SER A 72 3.56 -14.69 -1.17
CA SER A 72 4.60 -15.57 -0.62
C SER A 72 5.58 -14.76 0.25
N LYS A 73 6.64 -15.39 0.75
CA LYS A 73 7.70 -14.70 1.52
C LYS A 73 8.36 -13.56 0.72
N ASP A 74 8.44 -13.71 -0.60
CA ASP A 74 9.14 -12.78 -1.48
C ASP A 74 8.21 -12.10 -2.49
N GLU A 75 6.89 -12.24 -2.36
CA GLU A 75 5.93 -11.65 -3.30
C GLU A 75 4.70 -11.08 -2.60
N VAL A 76 4.30 -9.87 -3.02
CA VAL A 76 3.07 -9.22 -2.59
C VAL A 76 2.27 -8.71 -3.79
N LEU A 77 0.95 -8.68 -3.62
CA LEU A 77 0.01 -8.08 -4.58
C LEU A 77 -0.59 -6.82 -3.97
N PHE A 78 -0.31 -5.66 -4.56
CA PHE A 78 -0.95 -4.40 -4.17
C PHE A 78 -2.35 -4.31 -4.74
N ILE A 79 -3.35 -4.13 -3.87
CA ILE A 79 -4.77 -4.24 -4.16
C ILE A 79 -5.42 -2.87 -4.35
N ASP A 80 -5.12 -1.90 -3.47
CA ASP A 80 -5.72 -0.57 -3.51
C ASP A 80 -4.80 0.48 -2.86
N ILE A 81 -5.01 1.75 -3.20
CA ILE A 81 -4.32 2.89 -2.59
C ILE A 81 -5.26 4.08 -2.46
N GLY A 82 -5.22 4.76 -1.32
CA GLY A 82 -6.07 5.92 -1.06
C GLY A 82 -6.06 6.35 0.40
N THR A 83 -6.88 7.33 0.73
CA THR A 83 -7.14 7.76 2.12
C THR A 83 -7.78 6.64 2.94
N HIS A 84 -7.88 6.80 4.27
CA HIS A 84 -8.54 5.81 5.14
C HIS A 84 -9.91 5.40 4.60
N ASN A 85 -10.77 6.39 4.34
CA ASN A 85 -12.15 6.19 3.92
C ASN A 85 -12.28 5.63 2.49
N GLN A 86 -11.20 5.69 1.69
CA GLN A 86 -11.24 5.19 0.30
C GLN A 86 -10.90 3.71 0.20
N VAL A 87 -10.22 3.15 1.21
CA VAL A 87 -9.66 1.79 1.14
C VAL A 87 -10.23 0.83 2.18
N TYR A 88 -10.79 1.35 3.26
CA TYR A 88 -11.57 0.58 4.23
C TYR A 88 -13.04 0.58 3.83
#